data_AF-A0A537GLR1-F1
#
_entry.id   AF-A0A537GLR1-F1
#
_cell.length_a   1.000
_cell.length_b   1.000
_cell.length_c   1.000
_cell.angle_alpha   90.00
_cell.angle_beta   90.00
_cell.angle_gamma   90.00
#
_symmetry.space_group_name_H-M   'P 1'
#
loop_
_entity.id
_entity.type
_entity.pdbx_description
1 polymer ?
#
loop_
_entity_poly.entity_id
_entity_poly.type
_entity_poly.pdbx_seq_one_letter_code
_entity_poly.pdbx_strand_id
1 'polypeptide(L)'
;MRRRDLSISLFIAQFVGSGITILFLYGFYVAGAGDLETTIILVANLVLLACVVTSLGVISNILQTWKRVALAAALGLWCFSSILNFPFTPVSSFTGELVYGSIVLFGVASVVVPVALRELAYLELGSIRSLLRATSSEYKKNMSFVGKGPIRAIYFYHLSFLEMMGRVNIGGSTSYRAARVRTSTVLVVSVTAAAVYLFLTGLSPFTRLPFRPAVVVVPVFMGIITLVLMSQGTLSNERGWLAFTAMDPATYLRHLLFSRVISALAIIGPFGVADIILALLGIRAGAGSAIVLLVTVPSASILAAYLVARLGAVQQVREEGMMPGQFDLRQFLVILPTYVVVGLIFVSEISLTASIVIAAMLTVVSALLMSIAGVWRGIAYRLTERGFV
;
A
#
# COMPACT_ATOMS: atom_id res chain seq x y z
N MET A 1 17.08 -30.16 -12.07
CA MET A 1 16.24 -29.24 -12.88
C MET A 1 17.14 -28.35 -13.73
N ARG A 2 16.82 -28.09 -15.01
CA ARG A 2 17.58 -27.15 -15.83
C ARG A 2 17.37 -25.73 -15.29
N ARG A 3 18.40 -24.88 -15.28
CA ARG A 3 18.35 -23.50 -14.73
C ARG A 3 17.21 -22.66 -15.33
N ARG A 4 16.89 -22.89 -16.61
CA ARG A 4 15.78 -22.23 -17.32
C ARG A 4 14.40 -22.60 -16.77
N ASP A 5 14.20 -23.86 -16.41
CA ASP A 5 12.91 -24.34 -15.89
C ASP A 5 12.72 -23.80 -14.46
N LEU A 6 13.80 -23.74 -13.68
CA LEU A 6 13.81 -23.10 -12.37
C LEU A 6 13.47 -21.60 -12.47
N SER A 7 14.13 -20.83 -13.36
CA SER A 7 13.85 -19.39 -13.50
C SER A 7 12.41 -19.10 -13.91
N ILE A 8 11.82 -19.94 -14.77
CA ILE A 8 10.41 -19.82 -15.19
C ILE A 8 9.47 -20.12 -14.01
N SER A 9 9.72 -21.21 -13.27
CA SER A 9 8.92 -21.54 -12.09
C SER A 9 9.00 -20.45 -11.02
N LEU A 10 10.17 -19.88 -10.78
CA LEU A 10 10.35 -18.77 -9.84
C LEU A 10 9.64 -17.49 -10.30
N PHE A 11 9.67 -17.20 -11.60
CA PHE A 11 8.94 -16.07 -12.19
C PHE A 11 7.43 -16.25 -12.06
N ILE A 12 6.89 -17.43 -12.37
CA ILE A 12 5.47 -17.76 -12.21
C ILE A 12 5.05 -17.63 -10.75
N ALA A 13 5.83 -18.17 -9.81
CA ALA A 13 5.56 -18.02 -8.39
C ALA A 13 5.51 -16.55 -7.96
N GLN A 14 6.41 -15.72 -8.48
CA GLN A 14 6.44 -14.28 -8.21
C GLN A 14 5.27 -13.53 -8.86
N PHE A 15 4.86 -13.93 -10.07
CA PHE A 15 3.70 -13.41 -10.77
C PHE A 15 2.39 -13.75 -10.05
N VAL A 16 2.24 -14.98 -9.56
CA VAL A 16 1.10 -15.39 -8.73
C VAL A 16 1.10 -14.62 -7.40
N GLY A 17 2.26 -14.47 -6.75
CA GLY A 17 2.35 -13.79 -5.45
C GLY A 17 2.19 -12.28 -5.49
N SER A 18 2.44 -11.61 -6.62
CA SER A 18 2.41 -10.13 -6.73
C SER A 18 1.58 -9.62 -7.92
N GLY A 19 1.72 -10.21 -9.10
CA GLY A 19 0.97 -9.85 -10.31
C GLY A 19 -0.54 -10.11 -10.20
N ILE A 20 -0.98 -11.10 -9.42
CA ILE A 20 -2.41 -11.35 -9.18
C ILE A 20 -3.11 -10.14 -8.54
N THR A 21 -2.44 -9.40 -7.66
CA THR A 21 -3.05 -8.20 -7.06
C THR A 21 -3.37 -7.11 -8.09
N ILE A 22 -2.60 -7.05 -9.18
CA ILE A 22 -2.83 -6.14 -10.30
C ILE A 22 -3.95 -6.70 -11.19
N LEU A 23 -3.97 -8.02 -11.42
CA LEU A 23 -5.07 -8.71 -12.11
C LEU A 23 -6.43 -8.54 -11.40
N PHE A 24 -6.45 -8.30 -10.09
CA PHE A 24 -7.71 -7.98 -9.39
C PHE A 24 -8.25 -6.57 -9.67
N LEU A 25 -7.45 -5.67 -10.28
CA LEU A 25 -7.95 -4.39 -10.84
C LEU A 25 -8.71 -4.60 -12.17
N TYR A 26 -8.71 -5.81 -12.72
CA TYR A 26 -9.42 -6.19 -13.95
C TYR A 26 -10.90 -5.78 -13.94
N GLY A 27 -11.62 -6.04 -12.85
CA GLY A 27 -13.04 -5.69 -12.76
C GLY A 27 -13.31 -4.19 -12.93
N PHE A 28 -12.36 -3.34 -12.54
CA PHE A 28 -12.48 -1.88 -12.67
C PHE A 28 -12.23 -1.40 -14.09
N TYR A 29 -11.26 -1.99 -14.81
CA TYR A 29 -10.95 -1.59 -16.19
C TYR A 29 -11.92 -2.20 -17.22
N VAL A 30 -12.43 -3.40 -16.96
CA VAL A 30 -13.45 -4.04 -17.81
C VAL A 30 -14.80 -3.32 -17.71
N ALA A 31 -15.15 -2.76 -16.55
CA ALA A 31 -16.36 -1.94 -16.41
C ALA A 31 -16.30 -0.62 -17.22
N GLY A 32 -15.10 -0.18 -17.62
CA GLY A 32 -14.90 0.98 -18.50
C GLY A 32 -14.78 0.63 -19.98
N ALA A 33 -14.78 -0.65 -20.35
CA ALA A 33 -14.67 -1.08 -21.74
C ALA A 33 -16.07 -1.07 -22.39
N GLY A 34 -16.28 -0.17 -23.36
CA GLY A 34 -17.55 -0.07 -24.08
C GLY A 34 -17.82 -1.23 -25.05
N ASP A 35 -16.76 -1.91 -25.53
CA ASP A 35 -16.82 -2.92 -26.59
C ASP A 35 -16.00 -4.18 -26.27
N LEU A 36 -16.33 -5.30 -26.93
CA LEU A 36 -15.63 -6.58 -26.73
C LEU A 36 -14.14 -6.51 -27.14
N GLU A 37 -13.83 -5.82 -28.24
CA GLU A 37 -12.46 -5.68 -28.74
C GLU A 37 -11.59 -4.85 -27.78
N THR A 38 -12.12 -3.72 -27.29
CA THR A 38 -11.42 -2.88 -26.31
C THR A 38 -11.21 -3.62 -25.00
N THR A 39 -12.18 -4.45 -24.59
CA THR A 39 -12.06 -5.33 -23.43
C THR A 39 -10.87 -6.27 -23.59
N ILE A 40 -10.78 -7.03 -24.69
CA ILE A 40 -9.69 -8.00 -24.92
C ILE A 40 -8.31 -7.33 -24.88
N ILE A 41 -8.17 -6.16 -25.50
CA ILE A 41 -6.91 -5.39 -25.51
C ILE A 41 -6.56 -4.90 -24.10
N LEU A 42 -7.54 -4.41 -23.33
CA LEU A 42 -7.34 -4.03 -21.94
C LEU A 42 -6.92 -5.22 -21.08
N VAL A 43 -7.51 -6.40 -21.27
CA VAL A 43 -7.10 -7.63 -20.58
C VAL A 43 -5.65 -7.97 -20.89
N ALA A 44 -5.27 -7.98 -22.18
CA ALA A 44 -3.92 -8.29 -22.61
C ALA A 44 -2.90 -7.29 -22.03
N ASN A 45 -3.23 -5.99 -22.06
CA ASN A 45 -2.42 -4.95 -21.44
C ASN A 45 -2.32 -5.12 -19.93
N LEU A 46 -3.37 -5.56 -19.25
CA LEU A 46 -3.34 -5.75 -17.81
C LEU A 46 -2.44 -6.92 -17.42
N VAL A 47 -2.45 -8.00 -18.20
CA VAL A 47 -1.50 -9.13 -18.06
C VAL A 47 -0.06 -8.66 -18.32
N LEU A 48 0.17 -7.89 -19.39
CA LEU A 48 1.49 -7.34 -19.70
C LEU A 48 1.98 -6.40 -18.60
N LEU A 49 1.12 -5.55 -18.05
CA LEU A 49 1.45 -4.65 -16.95
C LEU A 49 1.80 -5.46 -15.70
N ALA A 50 1.04 -6.50 -15.38
CA ALA A 50 1.37 -7.41 -14.29
C ALA A 50 2.75 -8.03 -14.51
N CYS A 51 3.06 -8.50 -15.73
CA CYS A 51 4.39 -9.05 -16.06
C CYS A 51 5.51 -8.00 -15.90
N VAL A 52 5.29 -6.76 -16.36
CA VAL A 52 6.26 -5.66 -16.23
C VAL A 52 6.52 -5.32 -14.78
N VAL A 53 5.48 -5.14 -13.96
CA VAL A 53 5.62 -4.82 -12.53
C VAL A 53 6.31 -5.96 -11.78
N THR A 54 5.94 -7.21 -12.08
CA THR A 54 6.59 -8.39 -11.50
C THR A 54 8.08 -8.42 -11.83
N SER A 55 8.43 -8.16 -13.10
CA SER A 55 9.81 -8.16 -13.60
C SER A 55 10.64 -7.00 -13.03
N LEU A 56 10.06 -5.81 -12.94
CA LEU A 56 10.68 -4.65 -12.28
C LEU A 56 10.92 -4.91 -10.79
N GLY A 57 10.03 -5.65 -10.13
CA GLY A 57 10.22 -6.11 -8.76
C GLY A 57 11.47 -6.98 -8.61
N VAL A 58 11.70 -7.94 -9.53
CA VAL A 58 12.90 -8.77 -9.56
C VAL A 58 14.16 -7.92 -9.74
N ILE A 59 14.18 -7.05 -10.74
CA ILE A 59 15.35 -6.22 -11.09
C ILE A 59 15.66 -5.22 -9.97
N SER A 60 14.64 -4.54 -9.44
CA SER A 60 14.79 -3.60 -8.33
C SER A 60 15.40 -4.28 -7.11
N ASN A 61 15.08 -5.55 -6.84
CA ASN A 61 15.61 -6.27 -5.70
C ASN A 61 17.11 -6.60 -5.77
N ILE A 62 17.74 -6.50 -6.93
CA ILE A 62 19.18 -6.73 -7.12
C ILE A 62 19.96 -5.41 -7.05
N LEU A 63 19.31 -4.31 -7.42
CA LEU A 63 19.94 -2.98 -7.44
C LEU A 63 20.26 -2.48 -6.02
N GLN A 64 21.25 -1.58 -5.90
CA GLN A 64 21.50 -0.84 -4.66
C GLN A 64 20.34 0.13 -4.36
N THR A 65 20.08 0.43 -3.08
CA THR A 65 18.92 1.25 -2.64
C THR A 65 18.78 2.57 -3.39
N TRP A 66 19.87 3.30 -3.63
CA TRP A 66 19.82 4.58 -4.36
C TRP A 66 19.39 4.40 -5.83
N LYS A 67 19.87 3.34 -6.50
CA LYS A 67 19.47 2.99 -7.87
C LYS A 67 18.01 2.56 -7.93
N ARG A 68 17.52 1.86 -6.90
CA ARG A 68 16.09 1.50 -6.78
C ARG A 68 15.22 2.75 -6.69
N VAL A 69 15.61 3.70 -5.85
CA VAL A 69 14.90 4.97 -5.68
C VAL A 69 14.92 5.77 -6.99
N ALA A 70 16.07 5.85 -7.67
CA ALA A 70 16.17 6.53 -8.96
C ALA A 70 15.30 5.86 -10.04
N LEU A 71 15.31 4.53 -10.14
CA LEU A 71 14.46 3.76 -11.06
C LEU A 71 12.97 3.99 -10.75
N ALA A 72 12.58 3.92 -9.48
CA ALA A 72 11.20 4.16 -9.06
C ALA A 72 10.77 5.60 -9.34
N ALA A 73 11.63 6.59 -9.13
CA ALA A 73 11.36 7.99 -9.46
C ALA A 73 11.21 8.21 -10.97
N ALA A 74 12.09 7.62 -11.78
CA ALA A 74 12.02 7.73 -13.24
C ALA A 74 10.76 7.06 -13.80
N LEU A 75 10.44 5.84 -13.36
CA LEU A 75 9.21 5.14 -13.73
C LEU A 75 7.97 5.86 -13.22
N GLY A 76 8.03 6.39 -12.00
CA GLY A 76 6.96 7.22 -11.43
C GLY A 76 6.71 8.43 -12.31
N LEU A 77 7.73 9.23 -12.62
CA LEU A 77 7.62 10.39 -13.50
C LEU A 77 7.10 10.01 -14.89
N TRP A 78 7.57 8.91 -15.45
CA TRP A 78 7.11 8.44 -16.76
C TRP A 78 5.63 8.02 -16.73
N CYS A 79 5.19 7.28 -15.71
CA CYS A 79 3.78 6.93 -15.55
C CYS A 79 2.91 8.17 -15.25
N PHE A 80 3.38 9.10 -14.41
CA PHE A 80 2.68 10.35 -14.08
C PHE A 80 2.58 11.29 -15.29
N SER A 81 3.49 11.20 -16.26
CA SER A 81 3.41 12.00 -17.49
C SER A 81 2.14 11.73 -18.31
N SER A 82 1.49 10.56 -18.13
CA SER A 82 0.21 10.27 -18.78
C SER A 82 -0.90 11.24 -18.36
N ILE A 83 -0.84 11.74 -17.13
CA ILE A 83 -1.78 12.73 -16.60
C ILE A 83 -1.63 14.08 -17.32
N LEU A 84 -0.44 14.35 -17.88
CA LEU A 84 -0.16 15.53 -18.70
C LEU A 84 -0.48 15.30 -20.19
N ASN A 85 -1.28 14.29 -20.51
CA ASN A 85 -1.62 13.85 -21.88
C ASN A 85 -0.42 13.38 -22.70
N PHE A 86 0.64 12.89 -22.07
CA PHE A 86 1.71 12.22 -22.80
C PHE A 86 1.27 10.79 -23.18
N PRO A 87 1.12 10.46 -24.47
CA PRO A 87 0.51 9.19 -24.89
C PRO A 87 1.47 7.99 -24.75
N PHE A 88 2.78 8.23 -24.69
CA PHE A 88 3.79 7.17 -24.65
C PHE A 88 4.16 6.77 -23.23
N THR A 89 3.25 6.13 -22.50
CA THR A 89 3.52 5.63 -21.15
C THR A 89 3.01 4.20 -20.97
N PRO A 90 3.55 3.42 -20.02
CA PRO A 90 3.03 2.09 -19.71
C PRO A 90 1.58 2.09 -19.20
N VAL A 91 1.07 3.24 -18.75
CA VAL A 91 -0.25 3.36 -18.13
C VAL A 91 -1.28 3.99 -19.08
N SER A 92 -0.86 4.52 -20.24
CA SER A 92 -1.76 5.27 -21.12
C SER A 92 -2.90 4.42 -21.73
N SER A 93 -2.70 3.10 -21.85
CA SER A 93 -3.78 2.17 -22.23
C SER A 93 -4.99 2.24 -21.30
N PHE A 94 -4.76 2.61 -20.04
CA PHE A 94 -5.77 2.67 -18.99
C PHE A 94 -6.33 4.09 -18.80
N THR A 95 -5.77 5.09 -19.48
CA THR A 95 -6.23 6.49 -19.41
C THR A 95 -6.94 6.95 -20.69
N GLY A 96 -7.14 6.06 -21.66
CA GLY A 96 -7.92 6.32 -22.89
C GLY A 96 -7.14 6.16 -24.19
N GLU A 97 -5.80 6.12 -24.17
CA GLU A 97 -4.95 6.02 -25.36
C GLU A 97 -4.51 4.56 -25.59
N LEU A 98 -5.47 3.74 -26.01
CA LEU A 98 -5.35 2.27 -26.05
C LEU A 98 -4.16 1.80 -26.90
N VAL A 99 -3.98 2.34 -28.10
CA VAL A 99 -2.98 1.87 -29.07
C VAL A 99 -1.57 2.23 -28.63
N TYR A 100 -1.33 3.50 -28.29
CA TYR A 100 -0.01 3.98 -27.88
C TYR A 100 0.46 3.34 -26.58
N GLY A 101 -0.44 3.20 -25.61
CA GLY A 101 -0.12 2.51 -24.37
C GLY A 101 0.22 1.04 -24.58
N SER A 102 -0.51 0.35 -25.47
CA SER A 102 -0.25 -1.07 -25.77
C SER A 102 1.15 -1.27 -26.37
N ILE A 103 1.54 -0.41 -27.32
CA ILE A 103 2.86 -0.47 -27.97
C ILE A 103 3.97 -0.22 -26.95
N VAL A 104 3.84 0.82 -26.12
CA VAL A 104 4.85 1.14 -25.11
C VAL A 104 4.94 0.02 -24.07
N LEU A 105 3.80 -0.48 -23.58
CA LEU A 105 3.77 -1.54 -22.59
C LEU A 105 4.38 -2.84 -23.12
N PHE A 106 4.07 -3.21 -24.37
CA PHE A 106 4.69 -4.36 -25.02
C PHE A 106 6.20 -4.17 -25.21
N GLY A 107 6.62 -2.98 -25.66
CA GLY A 107 8.03 -2.62 -25.77
C GLY A 107 8.78 -2.75 -24.45
N VAL A 108 8.22 -2.20 -23.37
CA VAL A 108 8.79 -2.32 -22.02
C VAL A 108 8.81 -3.78 -21.55
N ALA A 109 7.71 -4.53 -21.74
CA ALA A 109 7.63 -5.95 -21.37
C ALA A 109 8.70 -6.79 -22.08
N SER A 110 8.90 -6.57 -23.38
CA SER A 110 9.88 -7.31 -24.18
C SER A 110 11.33 -7.08 -23.74
N VAL A 111 11.64 -5.98 -23.05
CA VAL A 111 12.96 -5.71 -22.47
C VAL A 111 13.05 -6.22 -21.03
N VAL A 112 12.08 -5.86 -20.19
CA VAL A 112 12.17 -6.08 -18.74
C VAL A 112 11.95 -7.55 -18.37
N VAL A 113 11.05 -8.27 -19.05
CA VAL A 113 10.75 -9.68 -18.75
C VAL A 113 11.97 -10.59 -19.02
N PRO A 114 12.66 -10.52 -20.18
CA PRO A 114 13.85 -11.33 -20.41
C PRO A 114 15.00 -10.98 -19.45
N VAL A 115 15.17 -9.71 -19.10
CA VAL A 115 16.17 -9.29 -18.11
C VAL A 115 15.86 -9.91 -16.74
N ALA A 116 14.61 -9.86 -16.28
CA ALA A 116 14.21 -10.48 -15.03
C ALA A 116 14.42 -12.00 -15.03
N LEU A 117 14.08 -12.69 -16.12
CA LEU A 117 14.30 -14.14 -16.27
C LEU A 117 15.79 -14.50 -16.24
N ARG A 118 16.64 -13.68 -16.89
CA ARG A 118 18.09 -13.84 -16.84
C ARG A 118 18.59 -13.72 -15.40
N GLU A 119 18.21 -12.65 -14.70
CA GLU A 119 18.62 -12.43 -13.31
C GLU A 119 18.15 -13.56 -12.37
N LEU A 120 16.92 -14.07 -12.56
CA LEU A 120 16.39 -15.22 -11.84
C LEU A 120 17.18 -16.51 -12.10
N ALA A 121 17.72 -16.70 -13.30
CA ALA A 121 18.53 -17.86 -13.65
C ALA A 121 19.94 -17.85 -13.02
N TYR A 122 20.45 -16.68 -12.66
CA TYR A 122 21.75 -16.49 -12.00
C TYR A 122 21.66 -16.30 -10.48
N LEU A 123 20.46 -16.27 -9.92
CA LEU A 123 20.22 -16.16 -8.48
C LEU A 123 20.69 -17.43 -7.76
N GLU A 124 21.75 -17.33 -6.95
CA GLU A 124 22.22 -18.42 -6.10
C GLU A 124 21.28 -18.59 -4.90
N LEU A 125 20.43 -19.62 -4.94
CA LEU A 125 19.44 -19.93 -3.89
C LEU A 125 20.05 -20.06 -2.48
N GLY A 126 21.33 -20.45 -2.36
CA GLY A 126 22.04 -20.55 -1.08
C GLY A 126 22.34 -19.20 -0.42
N SER A 127 22.50 -18.13 -1.21
CA SER A 127 22.80 -16.78 -0.73
C SER A 127 21.59 -16.06 -0.11
N ILE A 128 20.37 -16.48 -0.48
CA ILE A 128 19.11 -15.94 0.06
C ILE A 128 19.05 -16.16 1.57
N ARG A 129 19.55 -17.30 2.07
CA ARG A 129 19.61 -17.60 3.51
C ARG A 129 20.61 -16.72 4.27
N SER A 130 21.62 -16.18 3.59
CA SER A 130 22.64 -15.29 4.17
C SER A 130 22.24 -13.81 4.12
N LEU A 131 21.43 -13.39 3.16
CA LEU A 131 20.81 -12.05 3.11
C LEU A 131 19.70 -11.86 4.16
N LEU A 132 19.13 -12.96 4.68
CA LEU A 132 18.28 -12.96 5.88
C LEU A 132 19.05 -12.59 7.15
N ARG A 133 20.38 -12.74 7.12
CA ARG A 133 21.31 -12.31 8.16
C ARG A 133 21.75 -10.86 7.94
N ALA A 134 20.93 -10.04 7.30
CA ALA A 134 21.11 -8.59 7.36
C ALA A 134 20.99 -8.19 8.83
N THR A 135 22.16 -8.02 9.44
CA THR A 135 22.40 -7.43 10.75
C THR A 135 21.34 -6.37 11.00
N SER A 136 20.49 -6.61 12.00
CA SER A 136 19.73 -5.55 12.63
C SER A 136 20.72 -4.41 12.85
N SER A 137 20.54 -3.30 12.15
CA SER A 137 21.37 -2.14 12.41
C SER A 137 21.07 -1.77 13.85
N GLU A 138 21.99 -2.04 14.77
CA GLU A 138 21.91 -1.58 16.14
C GLU A 138 21.51 -0.11 16.11
N TYR A 139 20.40 0.19 16.76
CA TYR A 139 19.83 1.53 16.72
C TYR A 139 20.87 2.49 17.27
N LYS A 140 21.34 3.44 16.44
CA LYS A 140 22.30 4.49 16.83
C LYS A 140 21.83 5.35 18.02
N LYS A 141 20.56 5.28 18.43
CA LYS A 141 20.01 5.99 19.60
C LYS A 141 18.97 5.15 20.32
N ASN A 142 19.20 4.88 21.61
CA ASN A 142 18.22 4.29 22.51
C ASN A 142 17.10 5.29 22.81
N MET A 143 15.86 4.82 22.76
CA MET A 143 14.70 5.63 23.13
C MET A 143 14.40 5.43 24.62
N SER A 144 14.39 6.53 25.38
CA SER A 144 14.04 6.48 26.80
C SER A 144 12.54 6.70 27.01
N PHE A 145 11.95 5.85 27.84
CA PHE A 145 10.55 5.93 28.28
C PHE A 145 10.41 6.34 29.75
N VAL A 146 11.51 6.71 30.41
CA VAL A 146 11.53 7.09 31.82
C VAL A 146 10.58 8.28 32.05
N GLY A 147 9.69 8.16 33.04
CA GLY A 147 8.71 9.20 33.39
C GLY A 147 7.48 9.27 32.47
N LYS A 148 7.34 8.38 31.48
CA LYS A 148 6.13 8.31 30.62
C LYS A 148 5.14 7.27 31.14
N GLY A 149 3.87 7.65 31.27
CA GLY A 149 2.80 6.70 31.55
C GLY A 149 2.57 5.71 30.39
N PRO A 150 1.89 4.57 30.62
CA PRO A 150 1.79 3.48 29.66
C PRO A 150 1.15 3.91 28.33
N ILE A 151 0.05 4.66 28.38
CA ILE A 151 -0.62 5.18 27.17
C ILE A 151 0.29 6.15 26.41
N ARG A 152 0.98 7.06 27.12
CA ARG A 152 1.89 8.03 26.51
C ARG A 152 3.09 7.36 25.86
N ALA A 153 3.56 6.24 26.40
CA ALA A 153 4.65 5.46 25.82
C ALA A 153 4.26 4.89 24.44
N ILE A 154 3.02 4.39 24.29
CA ILE A 154 2.49 3.89 23.02
C ILE A 154 2.52 4.99 21.95
N TYR A 155 1.90 6.14 22.24
CA TYR A 155 1.89 7.26 21.29
C TYR A 155 3.30 7.77 20.99
N PHE A 156 4.15 7.91 22.00
CA PHE A 156 5.52 8.39 21.80
C PHE A 156 6.32 7.47 20.87
N TYR A 157 6.15 6.15 20.99
CA TYR A 157 6.81 5.19 20.12
C TYR A 157 6.29 5.26 18.67
N HIS A 158 4.98 5.13 18.46
CA HIS A 158 4.40 5.06 17.11
C HIS A 158 4.36 6.40 16.37
N LEU A 159 4.36 7.53 17.09
CA LEU A 159 4.48 8.86 16.47
C LEU A 159 5.93 9.21 16.13
N SER A 160 6.92 8.64 16.81
CA SER A 160 8.33 8.89 16.50
C SER A 160 8.81 8.09 15.28
N PHE A 161 8.29 6.87 15.12
CA PHE A 161 8.69 5.96 14.06
C PHE A 161 7.48 5.38 13.32
N LEU A 162 7.50 5.51 12.01
CA LEU A 162 6.65 4.78 11.10
C LEU A 162 7.36 3.50 10.68
N GLU A 163 6.74 2.36 10.99
CA GLU A 163 7.20 1.08 10.47
C GLU A 163 6.56 0.85 9.10
N MET A 164 7.36 1.01 8.05
CA MET A 164 6.99 0.67 6.69
C MET A 164 7.27 -0.81 6.45
N MET A 165 6.28 -1.51 5.91
CA MET A 165 6.36 -2.95 5.73
C MET A 165 5.96 -3.31 4.32
N GLY A 166 6.73 -4.20 3.73
CA GLY A 166 6.48 -4.69 2.38
C GLY A 166 6.79 -6.17 2.29
N ARG A 167 5.93 -6.89 1.59
CA ARG A 167 6.27 -8.21 1.07
C ARG A 167 7.24 -8.00 -0.08
N VAL A 168 8.39 -8.66 -0.01
CA VAL A 168 9.39 -8.66 -1.06
C VAL A 168 9.50 -10.08 -1.57
N ASN A 169 8.97 -10.32 -2.77
CA ASN A 169 9.10 -11.60 -3.44
C ASN A 169 10.42 -11.61 -4.22
N ILE A 170 11.30 -12.56 -3.91
CA ILE A 170 12.57 -12.77 -4.62
C ILE A 170 12.63 -14.25 -5.01
N GLY A 171 12.57 -14.52 -6.31
CA GLY A 171 12.81 -15.88 -6.81
C GLY A 171 11.90 -16.91 -6.18
N GLY A 172 10.58 -16.66 -6.18
CA GLY A 172 9.57 -17.53 -5.57
C GLY A 172 9.59 -17.62 -4.04
N SER A 173 10.60 -17.06 -3.37
CA SER A 173 10.62 -16.89 -1.91
C SER A 173 10.00 -15.54 -1.55
N THR A 174 8.95 -15.59 -0.75
CA THR A 174 8.32 -14.41 -0.20
C THR A 174 9.02 -14.05 1.11
N SER A 175 9.58 -12.85 1.19
CA SER A 175 10.28 -12.35 2.37
C SER A 175 9.57 -11.12 2.93
N TYR A 176 9.58 -10.98 4.24
CA TYR A 176 9.01 -9.80 4.90
C TYR A 176 10.11 -8.80 5.22
N ARG A 177 10.03 -7.58 4.69
CA ARG A 177 10.94 -6.50 5.10
C ARG A 177 10.17 -5.45 5.89
N ALA A 178 10.63 -5.20 7.10
CA ALA A 178 10.23 -4.06 7.89
C ALA A 178 11.35 -3.02 7.85
N ALA A 179 10.99 -1.76 7.62
CA ALA A 179 11.90 -0.64 7.76
C ALA A 179 11.24 0.37 8.68
N ARG A 180 11.93 0.77 9.74
CA ARG A 180 11.47 1.88 10.58
C ARG A 180 12.07 3.18 10.08
N VAL A 181 11.22 4.13 9.77
CA VAL A 181 11.62 5.48 9.35
C VAL A 181 11.05 6.47 10.33
N ARG A 182 11.80 7.54 10.62
CA ARG A 182 11.30 8.60 11.49
C ARG A 182 10.09 9.26 10.85
N THR A 183 9.02 9.42 11.62
CA THR A 183 7.78 10.04 11.15
C THR A 183 8.02 11.47 10.66
N SER A 184 8.97 12.20 11.26
CA SER A 184 9.35 13.54 10.79
C SER A 184 9.92 13.54 9.38
N THR A 185 10.75 12.55 9.02
CA THR A 185 11.27 12.40 7.66
C THR A 185 10.15 12.10 6.68
N VAL A 186 9.23 11.21 7.05
CA VAL A 186 8.06 10.89 6.22
C VAL A 186 7.16 12.11 6.02
N LEU A 187 6.94 12.90 7.07
CA LEU A 187 6.15 14.13 7.00
C LEU A 187 6.79 15.15 6.05
N VAL A 188 8.11 15.38 6.13
CA VAL A 188 8.81 16.30 5.22
C VAL A 188 8.67 15.85 3.76
N VAL A 189 8.86 14.56 3.49
CA VAL A 189 8.69 14.00 2.14
C VAL A 189 7.24 14.15 1.67
N SER A 190 6.27 13.83 2.52
CA SER A 190 4.84 13.95 2.18
C SER A 190 4.43 15.40 1.92
N VAL A 191 4.85 16.35 2.76
CA VAL A 191 4.60 17.79 2.55
C VAL A 191 5.20 18.27 1.23
N THR A 192 6.44 17.86 0.93
CA THR A 192 7.10 18.23 -0.33
C THR A 192 6.34 17.67 -1.53
N ALA A 193 5.94 16.40 -1.47
CA ALA A 193 5.16 15.76 -2.53
C ALA A 193 3.75 16.38 -2.69
N ALA A 194 3.09 16.73 -1.59
CA ALA A 194 1.79 17.41 -1.59
C ALA A 194 1.89 18.83 -2.18
N ALA A 195 2.98 19.56 -1.92
CA ALA A 195 3.23 20.86 -2.51
C ALA A 195 3.43 20.76 -4.04
N VAL A 196 4.18 19.76 -4.50
CA VAL A 196 4.34 19.48 -5.94
C VAL A 196 2.99 19.10 -6.56
N TYR A 197 2.21 18.25 -5.90
CA TYR A 197 0.86 17.90 -6.32
C TYR A 197 -0.04 19.14 -6.45
N LEU A 198 -0.12 19.99 -5.41
CA LEU A 198 -0.89 21.23 -5.42
C LEU A 198 -0.46 22.17 -6.56
N PHE A 199 0.85 22.31 -6.79
CA PHE A 199 1.38 23.14 -7.85
C PHE A 199 0.94 22.62 -9.23
N LEU A 200 1.11 21.32 -9.47
CA LEU A 200 0.76 20.69 -10.75
C LEU A 200 -0.74 20.73 -11.02
N THR A 201 -1.58 20.49 -10.01
CA THR A 201 -3.03 20.37 -10.18
C THR A 201 -3.80 21.67 -9.97
N GLY A 202 -3.27 22.63 -9.22
CA GLY A 202 -3.96 23.87 -8.84
C GLY A 202 -3.41 25.12 -9.52
N LEU A 203 -2.09 25.21 -9.70
CA LEU A 203 -1.39 26.46 -10.06
C LEU A 203 -0.74 26.44 -11.45
N SER A 204 -0.68 25.28 -12.11
CA SER A 204 0.00 25.17 -13.40
C SER A 204 -0.86 25.70 -14.56
N PRO A 205 -0.28 26.42 -15.54
CA PRO A 205 -1.00 26.98 -16.70
C PRO A 205 -1.55 25.92 -17.66
N PHE A 206 -1.20 24.64 -17.46
CA PHE A 206 -1.68 23.49 -18.24
C PHE A 206 -3.07 22.99 -17.79
N THR A 207 -3.68 23.59 -16.76
CA THR A 207 -4.91 23.12 -16.09
C THR A 207 -6.23 23.71 -16.64
N ARG A 208 -6.29 24.01 -17.95
CA ARG A 208 -7.50 24.56 -18.60
C ARG A 208 -8.67 23.57 -18.74
N LEU A 209 -8.50 22.32 -18.30
CA LEU A 209 -9.55 21.31 -18.34
C LEU A 209 -10.53 21.46 -17.16
N PRO A 210 -11.86 21.41 -17.40
CA PRO A 210 -12.87 21.46 -16.35
C PRO A 210 -12.87 20.22 -15.44
N PHE A 211 -12.35 19.10 -15.93
CA PHE A 211 -12.12 17.87 -15.16
C PHE A 211 -10.61 17.65 -14.98
N ARG A 212 -10.18 17.55 -13.72
CA ARG A 212 -8.76 17.35 -13.34
C ARG A 212 -8.59 15.94 -12.77
N PRO A 213 -8.30 14.92 -13.59
CA PRO A 213 -8.26 13.52 -13.14
C PRO A 213 -7.24 13.29 -12.03
N ALA A 214 -6.15 14.05 -12.01
CA ALA A 214 -5.14 14.02 -10.96
C ALA A 214 -5.71 14.21 -9.55
N VAL A 215 -6.76 15.04 -9.42
CA VAL A 215 -7.38 15.39 -8.13
C VAL A 215 -8.16 14.21 -7.55
N VAL A 216 -8.57 13.26 -8.39
CA VAL A 216 -9.23 12.03 -7.94
C VAL A 216 -8.21 10.88 -7.84
N VAL A 217 -7.36 10.74 -8.84
CA VAL A 217 -6.43 9.62 -8.97
C VAL A 217 -5.40 9.62 -7.82
N VAL A 218 -4.77 10.76 -7.54
CA VAL A 218 -3.72 10.83 -6.51
C VAL A 218 -4.27 10.48 -5.11
N PRO A 219 -5.41 11.04 -4.66
CA PRO A 219 -6.02 10.69 -3.38
C PRO A 219 -6.41 9.21 -3.27
N VAL A 220 -6.99 8.62 -4.33
CA VAL A 220 -7.32 7.19 -4.36
C VAL A 220 -6.06 6.33 -4.18
N PHE A 221 -5.00 6.61 -4.94
CA PHE A 221 -3.73 5.87 -4.82
C PHE A 221 -3.11 6.02 -3.43
N MET A 222 -3.08 7.23 -2.88
CA MET A 222 -2.58 7.49 -1.53
C MET A 222 -3.41 6.77 -0.46
N GLY A 223 -4.73 6.73 -0.63
CA GLY A 223 -5.65 6.00 0.24
C GLY A 223 -5.39 4.50 0.23
N ILE A 224 -5.27 3.89 -0.96
CA ILE A 224 -4.99 2.45 -1.12
C ILE A 224 -3.64 2.08 -0.53
N ILE A 225 -2.57 2.82 -0.87
CA ILE A 225 -1.22 2.56 -0.36
C ILE A 225 -1.21 2.61 1.17
N THR A 226 -1.84 3.63 1.74
CA THR A 226 -1.88 3.80 3.20
C THR A 226 -2.69 2.70 3.87
N LEU A 227 -3.83 2.31 3.28
CA LEU A 227 -4.67 1.22 3.79
C LEU A 227 -3.91 -0.12 3.80
N VAL A 228 -3.18 -0.43 2.73
CA VAL A 228 -2.38 -1.66 2.61
C VAL A 228 -1.24 -1.67 3.63
N LEU A 229 -0.51 -0.56 3.77
CA LEU A 229 0.58 -0.43 4.74
C LEU A 229 0.09 -0.60 6.18
N MET A 230 -1.06 0.00 6.52
CA MET A 230 -1.60 -0.03 7.88
C MET A 230 -2.26 -1.36 8.24
N SER A 231 -3.02 -1.96 7.32
CA SER A 231 -3.79 -3.19 7.60
C SER A 231 -2.90 -4.41 7.89
N GLN A 232 -1.80 -4.58 7.16
CA GLN A 232 -0.90 -5.72 7.34
C GLN A 232 0.19 -5.48 8.38
N GLY A 233 0.66 -4.23 8.52
CA GLY A 233 1.82 -3.93 9.36
C GLY A 233 1.50 -3.73 10.84
N THR A 234 0.31 -3.21 11.17
CA THR A 234 0.02 -2.73 12.53
C THR A 234 0.05 -3.83 13.59
N LEU A 235 -0.39 -5.04 13.27
CA LEU A 235 -0.40 -6.14 14.24
C LEU A 235 0.78 -7.10 14.06
N SER A 236 1.29 -7.29 12.84
CA SER A 236 2.33 -8.29 12.55
C SER A 236 3.67 -8.02 13.25
N ASN A 237 4.02 -6.75 13.48
CA ASN A 237 5.27 -6.38 14.15
C ASN A 237 5.12 -6.11 15.65
N GLU A 238 3.90 -6.13 16.16
CA GLU A 238 3.66 -5.94 17.59
C GLU A 238 3.98 -7.22 18.34
N ARG A 239 4.74 -7.09 19.42
CA ARG A 239 4.94 -8.18 20.39
C ARG A 239 3.74 -8.21 21.32
N GLY A 240 2.60 -8.62 20.78
CA GLY A 240 1.29 -8.58 21.46
C GLY A 240 1.32 -9.27 22.81
N TRP A 241 2.04 -10.39 22.95
CA TRP A 241 2.17 -11.12 24.21
C TRP A 241 2.85 -10.31 25.34
N LEU A 242 3.84 -9.46 25.02
CA LEU A 242 4.45 -8.55 26.00
C LEU A 242 3.51 -7.41 26.37
N ALA A 243 2.78 -6.89 25.39
CA ALA A 243 1.86 -5.79 25.61
C ALA A 243 0.63 -6.19 26.43
N PHE A 244 0.05 -7.37 26.15
CA PHE A 244 -1.17 -7.87 26.78
C PHE A 244 -0.96 -8.34 28.23
N THR A 245 0.28 -8.63 28.61
CA THR A 245 0.63 -8.93 30.02
C THR A 245 0.83 -7.66 30.84
N ALA A 246 1.28 -6.57 30.21
CA ALA A 246 1.50 -5.29 30.87
C ALA A 246 0.23 -4.41 30.97
N MET A 247 -0.76 -4.61 30.11
CA MET A 247 -1.94 -3.75 30.00
C MET A 247 -3.17 -4.51 29.47
N ASP A 248 -4.38 -4.09 29.88
CA ASP A 248 -5.63 -4.65 29.34
C ASP A 248 -5.64 -4.58 27.80
N PRO A 249 -5.81 -5.72 27.09
CA PRO A 249 -5.68 -5.76 25.64
C PRO A 249 -6.60 -4.80 24.89
N ALA A 250 -7.82 -4.56 25.43
CA ALA A 250 -8.74 -3.60 24.83
C ALA A 250 -8.18 -2.18 24.86
N THR A 251 -7.58 -1.78 25.98
CA THR A 251 -7.04 -0.44 26.14
C THR A 251 -5.76 -0.28 25.32
N TYR A 252 -4.89 -1.29 25.29
CA TYR A 252 -3.68 -1.29 24.45
C TYR A 252 -4.02 -1.18 22.95
N LEU A 253 -4.86 -2.08 22.42
CA LEU A 253 -5.17 -2.13 20.99
C LEU A 253 -5.87 -0.87 20.48
N ARG A 254 -6.74 -0.25 21.31
CA ARG A 254 -7.35 1.05 20.98
C ARG A 254 -6.29 2.12 20.77
N HIS A 255 -5.41 2.32 21.76
CA HIS A 255 -4.39 3.37 21.67
C HIS A 255 -3.33 3.06 20.60
N LEU A 256 -3.00 1.79 20.39
CA LEU A 256 -2.17 1.35 19.27
C LEU A 256 -2.79 1.77 17.94
N LEU A 257 -4.06 1.39 17.67
CA LEU A 257 -4.73 1.71 16.40
C LEU A 257 -4.88 3.21 16.21
N PHE A 258 -5.27 3.96 17.25
CA PHE A 258 -5.32 5.42 17.18
C PHE A 258 -3.94 6.03 16.87
N SER A 259 -2.88 5.57 17.54
CA SER A 259 -1.54 6.07 17.27
C SER A 259 -1.10 5.82 15.82
N ARG A 260 -1.46 4.66 15.26
CA ARG A 260 -1.15 4.30 13.87
C ARG A 260 -1.97 5.11 12.86
N VAL A 261 -3.24 5.38 13.15
CA VAL A 261 -4.07 6.29 12.35
C VAL A 261 -3.46 7.70 12.31
N ILE A 262 -3.00 8.22 13.47
CA ILE A 262 -2.33 9.53 13.51
C ILE A 262 -1.02 9.49 12.71
N SER A 263 -0.23 8.43 12.84
CA SER A 263 0.99 8.28 12.05
C SER A 263 0.70 8.13 10.54
N ALA A 264 -0.42 7.51 10.17
CA ALA A 264 -0.89 7.43 8.78
C ALA A 264 -1.29 8.81 8.24
N LEU A 265 -1.88 9.67 9.06
CA LEU A 265 -2.15 11.07 8.70
C LEU A 265 -0.86 11.87 8.44
N ALA A 266 0.31 11.46 8.94
CA ALA A 266 1.57 12.07 8.52
C ALA A 266 1.92 11.77 7.05
N ILE A 267 1.37 10.70 6.48
CA ILE A 267 1.53 10.32 5.07
C ILE A 267 0.48 11.01 4.21
N ILE A 268 -0.80 10.91 4.57
CA ILE A 268 -1.92 11.36 3.71
C ILE A 268 -2.44 12.77 4.06
N GLY A 269 -2.22 13.23 5.28
CA GLY A 269 -2.70 14.52 5.77
C GLY A 269 -2.26 15.71 4.92
N PRO A 270 -0.97 15.83 4.53
CA PRO A 270 -0.53 16.90 3.64
C PRO A 270 -1.28 16.95 2.30
N PHE A 271 -1.63 15.80 1.73
CA PHE A 271 -2.43 15.72 0.50
C PHE A 271 -3.88 16.12 0.74
N GLY A 272 -4.49 15.70 1.85
CA GLY A 272 -5.83 16.16 2.23
C GLY A 272 -5.90 17.67 2.44
N VAL A 273 -4.86 18.29 3.01
CA VAL A 273 -4.75 19.75 3.12
C VAL A 273 -4.61 20.40 1.74
N ALA A 274 -3.80 19.82 0.85
CA ALA A 274 -3.72 20.30 -0.53
C ALA A 274 -5.08 20.25 -1.24
N ASP A 275 -5.86 19.18 -1.06
CA ASP A 275 -7.20 19.04 -1.63
C ASP A 275 -8.21 20.04 -1.06
N ILE A 276 -8.11 20.40 0.22
CA ILE A 276 -8.88 21.51 0.81
C ILE A 276 -8.55 22.83 0.09
N ILE A 277 -7.26 23.10 -0.13
CA ILE A 277 -6.85 24.31 -0.86
C ILE A 277 -7.40 24.30 -2.29
N LEU A 278 -7.32 23.16 -2.99
CA LEU A 278 -7.91 22.99 -4.32
C LEU A 278 -9.42 23.24 -4.32
N ALA A 279 -10.13 22.78 -3.29
CA ALA A 279 -11.56 23.05 -3.13
C ALA A 279 -11.85 24.54 -2.94
N LEU A 280 -11.05 25.24 -2.14
CA LEU A 280 -11.14 26.69 -1.94
C LEU A 280 -10.83 27.48 -3.22
N LEU A 281 -9.98 26.93 -4.10
CA LEU A 281 -9.71 27.46 -5.44
C LEU A 281 -10.83 27.15 -6.47
N GLY A 282 -11.93 26.52 -6.04
CA GLY A 282 -13.11 26.25 -6.87
C GLY A 282 -13.12 24.87 -7.54
N ILE A 283 -12.16 23.99 -7.24
CA ILE A 283 -12.10 22.63 -7.81
C ILE A 283 -13.00 21.70 -6.99
N ARG A 284 -14.20 21.43 -7.52
CA ARG A 284 -15.25 20.66 -6.82
C ARG A 284 -14.80 19.30 -6.30
N ALA A 285 -13.94 18.60 -7.06
CA ALA A 285 -13.42 17.29 -6.66
C ALA A 285 -12.59 17.34 -5.38
N GLY A 286 -11.85 18.43 -5.13
CA GLY A 286 -10.96 18.55 -3.97
C GLY A 286 -11.68 18.41 -2.62
N ALA A 287 -12.94 18.86 -2.52
CA ALA A 287 -13.71 18.69 -1.29
C ALA A 287 -14.01 17.22 -1.00
N GLY A 288 -14.36 16.44 -2.03
CA GLY A 288 -14.60 15.01 -1.92
C GLY A 288 -13.32 14.26 -1.52
N SER A 289 -12.23 14.53 -2.23
CA SER A 289 -10.95 13.86 -2.02
C SER A 289 -10.30 14.19 -0.67
N ALA A 290 -10.47 15.43 -0.18
CA ALA A 290 -10.06 15.80 1.17
C ALA A 290 -10.79 14.97 2.24
N ILE A 291 -12.11 14.78 2.11
CA ILE A 291 -12.89 13.92 3.02
C ILE A 291 -12.38 12.49 2.96
N VAL A 292 -12.07 11.99 1.76
CA VAL A 292 -11.54 10.64 1.57
C VAL A 292 -10.23 10.45 2.32
N LEU A 293 -9.26 11.35 2.14
CA LEU A 293 -7.94 11.23 2.77
C LEU A 293 -7.97 11.49 4.28
N LEU A 294 -8.75 12.45 4.74
CA LEU A 294 -8.73 12.89 6.15
C LEU A 294 -9.68 12.10 7.04
N VAL A 295 -10.70 11.45 6.48
CA VAL A 295 -11.75 10.76 7.25
C VAL A 295 -11.94 9.32 6.78
N THR A 296 -12.26 9.10 5.50
CA THR A 296 -12.60 7.77 4.98
C THR A 296 -11.45 6.79 5.16
N VAL A 297 -10.23 7.14 4.73
CA VAL A 297 -9.03 6.27 4.80
C VAL A 297 -8.63 5.96 6.25
N PRO A 298 -8.54 6.93 7.17
CA PRO A 298 -8.37 6.67 8.61
C PRO A 298 -9.39 5.69 9.18
N SER A 299 -10.69 5.93 9.01
CA SER A 299 -11.76 5.07 9.53
C SER A 299 -11.72 3.67 8.93
N ALA A 300 -11.47 3.59 7.62
CA ALA A 300 -11.25 2.36 6.89
C ALA A 300 -10.07 1.54 7.41
N SER A 301 -8.96 2.18 7.79
CA SER A 301 -7.77 1.48 8.29
C SER A 301 -8.02 0.78 9.62
N ILE A 302 -8.84 1.36 10.50
CA ILE A 302 -9.27 0.73 11.76
C ILE A 302 -10.10 -0.53 11.47
N LEU A 303 -11.03 -0.44 10.52
CA LEU A 303 -11.88 -1.56 10.11
C LEU A 303 -11.07 -2.68 9.46
N ALA A 304 -10.13 -2.33 8.59
CA ALA A 304 -9.24 -3.30 7.95
C ALA A 304 -8.39 -4.02 9.00
N ALA A 305 -7.77 -3.29 9.94
CA ALA A 305 -6.99 -3.88 11.02
C ALA A 305 -7.84 -4.81 11.91
N TYR A 306 -9.08 -4.41 12.23
CA TYR A 306 -10.03 -5.23 12.97
C TYR A 306 -10.34 -6.56 12.25
N LEU A 307 -10.68 -6.50 10.97
CA LEU A 307 -11.06 -7.69 10.18
C LEU A 307 -9.88 -8.65 10.03
N VAL A 308 -8.71 -8.09 9.75
CA VAL A 308 -7.45 -8.82 9.67
C VAL A 308 -7.12 -9.53 11.00
N ALA A 309 -7.31 -8.85 12.13
CA ALA A 309 -7.13 -9.43 13.47
C ALA A 309 -8.17 -10.52 13.80
N ARG A 310 -9.45 -10.27 13.50
CA ARG A 310 -10.56 -11.17 13.81
C ARG A 310 -10.50 -12.47 13.02
N LEU A 311 -10.14 -12.39 11.74
CA LEU A 311 -9.97 -13.55 10.88
C LEU A 311 -8.66 -14.31 11.19
N GLY A 312 -7.77 -13.68 11.96
CA GLY A 312 -6.49 -14.22 12.42
C GLY A 312 -5.57 -14.60 11.27
N ALA A 313 -5.52 -13.72 10.26
CA ALA A 313 -4.61 -13.83 9.14
C ALA A 313 -3.26 -13.14 9.40
N VAL A 314 -3.09 -12.57 10.58
CA VAL A 314 -1.82 -11.99 11.05
C VAL A 314 -1.08 -13.01 11.87
N GLN A 315 0.15 -13.28 11.47
CA GLN A 315 1.14 -13.93 12.32
C GLN A 315 2.22 -12.92 12.68
N GLN A 316 2.76 -13.04 13.89
CA GLN A 316 3.83 -12.16 14.36
C GLN A 316 5.10 -12.43 13.55
N VAL A 317 5.73 -11.38 13.06
CA VAL A 317 7.04 -11.47 12.41
C VAL A 317 8.08 -11.66 13.50
N ARG A 318 8.62 -12.87 13.61
CA ARG A 318 9.67 -13.19 14.60
C ARG A 318 11.06 -12.76 14.12
N GLU A 319 11.34 -12.93 12.84
CA GLU A 319 12.61 -12.57 12.20
C GLU A 319 12.34 -11.83 10.89
N GLU A 320 13.07 -10.73 10.66
CA GLU A 320 13.03 -10.04 9.38
C GLU A 320 13.49 -10.99 8.26
N GLY A 321 12.72 -11.04 7.18
CA GLY A 321 13.01 -11.87 6.01
C GLY A 321 12.34 -13.26 6.00
N MET A 322 11.80 -13.76 7.12
CA MET A 322 10.86 -14.90 7.07
C MET A 322 9.43 -14.39 6.85
N MET A 323 8.71 -14.92 5.86
CA MET A 323 7.29 -14.60 5.71
C MET A 323 6.49 -15.33 6.79
N PRO A 324 5.77 -14.60 7.67
CA PRO A 324 4.89 -15.24 8.66
C PRO A 324 3.67 -15.86 7.99
N GLY A 325 3.27 -15.33 6.83
CA GLY A 325 2.08 -15.79 6.12
C GLY A 325 2.31 -17.05 5.32
N GLN A 326 1.65 -18.15 5.68
CA GLN A 326 1.33 -19.19 4.70
C GLN A 326 0.23 -18.66 3.77
N PHE A 327 0.32 -18.90 2.46
CA PHE A 327 -0.76 -18.62 1.50
C PHE A 327 -1.94 -19.56 1.76
N ASP A 328 -2.62 -19.33 2.88
CA ASP A 328 -3.81 -20.07 3.29
C ASP A 328 -5.06 -19.36 2.72
N LEU A 329 -6.12 -20.13 2.45
CA LEU A 329 -7.41 -19.65 1.99
C LEU A 329 -7.94 -18.51 2.88
N ARG A 330 -7.60 -18.55 4.17
CA ARG A 330 -7.90 -17.49 5.14
C ARG A 330 -7.28 -16.15 4.76
N GLN A 331 -6.03 -16.11 4.30
CA GLN A 331 -5.40 -14.87 3.83
C GLN A 331 -6.10 -14.31 2.59
N PHE A 332 -6.55 -15.20 1.69
CA PHE A 332 -7.33 -14.81 0.53
C PHE A 332 -8.69 -14.21 0.93
N LEU A 333 -9.37 -14.81 1.91
CA LEU A 333 -10.64 -14.28 2.44
C LEU A 333 -10.48 -12.92 3.15
N VAL A 334 -9.32 -12.64 3.75
CA VAL A 334 -9.04 -11.34 4.40
C VAL A 334 -8.80 -10.21 3.39
N ILE A 335 -8.42 -10.55 2.16
CA ILE A 335 -8.27 -9.57 1.09
C ILE A 335 -9.65 -9.04 0.65
N LEU A 336 -10.71 -9.86 0.69
CA LEU A 336 -12.06 -9.46 0.24
C LEU A 336 -12.59 -8.20 0.95
N PRO A 337 -12.60 -8.08 2.29
CA PRO A 337 -13.02 -6.84 2.93
C PRO A 337 -12.11 -5.64 2.64
N THR A 338 -10.83 -5.87 2.39
CA THR A 338 -9.91 -4.80 1.98
C THR A 338 -10.36 -4.22 0.64
N TYR A 339 -10.78 -5.07 -0.31
CA TYR A 339 -11.34 -4.60 -1.58
C TYR A 339 -12.69 -3.91 -1.45
N VAL A 340 -13.56 -4.34 -0.52
CA VAL A 340 -14.81 -3.60 -0.23
C VAL A 340 -14.48 -2.16 0.18
N VAL A 341 -13.51 -2.00 1.06
CA VAL A 341 -13.04 -0.68 1.50
C VAL A 341 -12.42 0.13 0.35
N VAL A 342 -11.63 -0.50 -0.53
CA VAL A 342 -11.09 0.15 -1.73
C VAL A 342 -12.23 0.61 -2.66
N GLY A 343 -13.24 -0.24 -2.88
CA GLY A 343 -14.43 0.12 -3.65
C GLY A 343 -15.18 1.32 -3.06
N LEU A 344 -15.30 1.38 -1.73
CA LEU A 344 -15.91 2.52 -1.04
C LEU A 344 -15.08 3.81 -1.21
N ILE A 345 -13.75 3.73 -1.24
CA ILE A 345 -12.88 4.87 -1.54
C ILE A 345 -13.16 5.39 -2.96
N PHE A 346 -13.24 4.50 -3.95
CA PHE A 346 -13.59 4.90 -5.32
C PHE A 346 -14.99 5.52 -5.43
N VAL A 347 -16.01 4.90 -4.83
CA VAL A 347 -17.39 5.43 -4.85
C VAL A 347 -17.46 6.80 -4.17
N SER A 348 -16.66 7.02 -3.12
CA SER A 348 -16.56 8.32 -2.46
C SER A 348 -16.08 9.43 -3.39
N GLU A 349 -15.25 9.13 -4.39
CA GLU A 349 -14.73 10.12 -5.33
C GLU A 349 -15.70 10.47 -6.47
N ILE A 350 -16.77 9.69 -6.66
CA ILE A 350 -17.77 9.95 -7.71
C ILE A 350 -18.57 11.22 -7.41
N SER A 351 -18.90 11.45 -6.14
CA SER A 351 -19.69 12.61 -5.72
C SER A 351 -19.41 13.00 -4.28
N LEU A 352 -19.52 14.30 -3.99
CA LEU A 352 -19.37 14.83 -2.63
C LEU A 352 -20.39 14.24 -1.64
N THR A 353 -21.61 13.96 -2.11
CA THR A 353 -22.64 13.32 -1.28
C THR A 353 -22.23 11.88 -0.92
N ALA A 354 -21.70 11.11 -1.87
CA ALA A 354 -21.16 9.78 -1.60
C ALA A 354 -19.98 9.84 -0.62
N SER A 355 -19.05 10.80 -0.78
CA SER A 355 -17.92 10.93 0.15
C SER A 355 -18.37 11.19 1.59
N ILE A 356 -19.33 12.08 1.79
CA ILE A 356 -19.88 12.41 3.12
C ILE A 356 -20.59 11.20 3.73
N VAL A 357 -21.46 10.53 2.97
CA VAL A 357 -22.23 9.37 3.48
C VAL A 357 -21.31 8.22 3.85
N ILE A 358 -20.34 7.89 3.00
CA ILE A 358 -19.39 6.80 3.24
C ILE A 358 -18.46 7.14 4.41
N ALA A 359 -17.94 8.36 4.46
CA ALA A 359 -17.12 8.83 5.58
C ALA A 359 -17.88 8.75 6.90
N ALA A 360 -19.14 9.20 6.94
CA ALA A 360 -19.99 9.13 8.12
C ALA A 360 -20.23 7.66 8.54
N MET A 361 -20.61 6.80 7.60
CA MET A 361 -20.85 5.38 7.86
C MET A 361 -19.61 4.69 8.45
N LEU A 362 -18.45 4.82 7.79
CA LEU A 362 -17.20 4.18 8.25
C LEU A 362 -16.74 4.73 9.60
N THR A 363 -16.93 6.03 9.83
CA THR A 363 -16.57 6.66 11.11
C THR A 363 -17.46 6.16 12.24
N VAL A 364 -18.78 6.04 12.02
CA VAL A 364 -19.71 5.47 13.01
C VAL A 364 -19.34 4.01 13.31
N VAL A 365 -19.14 3.18 12.29
CA VAL A 365 -18.82 1.76 12.49
C VAL A 365 -17.46 1.60 13.19
N SER A 366 -16.44 2.35 12.77
CA SER A 366 -15.12 2.30 13.40
C SER A 366 -15.15 2.78 14.85
N ALA A 367 -15.89 3.85 15.15
CA ALA A 367 -16.06 4.37 16.52
C ALA A 367 -16.81 3.37 17.42
N LEU A 368 -17.86 2.73 16.92
CA LEU A 368 -18.58 1.67 17.64
C LEU A 368 -17.69 0.47 17.93
N LEU A 369 -16.90 0.02 16.95
CA LEU A 369 -15.95 -1.07 17.20
C LEU A 369 -14.88 -0.67 18.21
N MET A 370 -14.37 0.56 18.14
CA MET A 370 -13.44 1.08 19.13
C MET A 370 -14.06 1.11 20.53
N SER A 371 -15.35 1.42 20.69
CA SER A 371 -15.98 1.56 22.02
C SER A 371 -16.32 0.24 22.73
N ILE A 372 -16.44 -0.88 22.01
CA ILE A 372 -16.78 -2.18 22.60
C ILE A 372 -15.53 -2.92 23.10
N ALA A 373 -15.29 -2.94 24.42
CA ALA A 373 -14.08 -3.54 24.99
C ALA A 373 -14.02 -5.08 24.81
N GLY A 374 -15.17 -5.75 24.89
CA GLY A 374 -15.26 -7.21 24.74
C GLY A 374 -14.79 -7.71 23.37
N VAL A 375 -14.97 -6.91 22.32
CA VAL A 375 -14.52 -7.24 20.96
C VAL A 375 -12.99 -7.34 20.91
N TRP A 376 -12.28 -6.39 21.51
CA TRP A 376 -10.82 -6.35 21.51
C TRP A 376 -10.19 -7.39 22.44
N ARG A 377 -10.81 -7.64 23.61
CA ARG A 377 -10.38 -8.75 24.49
C ARG A 377 -10.52 -10.10 23.80
N GLY A 378 -11.65 -10.34 23.11
CA GLY A 378 -11.88 -11.57 22.34
C GLY A 378 -10.98 -11.72 21.11
N ILE A 379 -10.45 -10.62 20.55
CA ILE A 379 -9.40 -10.67 19.53
C ILE A 379 -8.08 -11.08 20.16
N ALA A 380 -7.67 -10.44 21.25
CA ALA A 380 -6.42 -10.74 21.93
C ALA A 380 -6.33 -12.22 22.33
N TYR A 381 -7.41 -12.76 22.91
CA TYR A 381 -7.50 -14.16 23.29
C TYR A 381 -7.36 -15.11 22.07
N ARG A 382 -8.04 -14.82 20.96
CA ARG A 382 -7.89 -15.59 19.72
C ARG A 382 -6.51 -15.50 19.10
N LEU A 383 -5.85 -14.33 19.18
CA LEU A 383 -4.47 -14.18 18.72
C LEU A 383 -3.54 -15.07 19.56
N THR A 384 -3.68 -15.06 20.89
CA THR A 384 -2.88 -15.91 21.77
C THR A 384 -3.13 -17.40 21.54
N GLU A 385 -4.39 -17.85 21.39
CA GLU A 385 -4.71 -19.26 21.10
C GLU A 385 -4.12 -19.74 19.77
N ARG A 386 -3.99 -18.85 18.79
CA ARG A 386 -3.44 -19.17 17.46
C ARG A 386 -1.91 -19.09 17.40
N GLY A 387 -1.23 -18.94 18.54
CA GLY A 387 0.22 -18.93 18.60
C GLY A 387 0.85 -17.60 18.15
N PHE A 388 0.12 -16.49 18.28
CA PHE A 388 0.69 -15.14 18.14
C PHE A 388 1.62 -14.86 19.35
N VAL A 389 2.84 -15.39 19.31
CA VAL A 389 3.90 -15.26 20.33
C VAL A 389 5.24 -15.05 19.65
#